data_AF-A0A960XTW1-F1
#
_entry.id   AF-A0A960XTW1-F1
#
_cell.length_a   1.000
_cell.length_b   1.000
_cell.length_c   1.000
_cell.angle_alpha   90.00
_cell.angle_beta   90.00
_cell.angle_gamma   90.00
#
_symmetry.space_group_name_H-M   'P 1'
#
loop_
_entity.id
_entity.type
_entity.pdbx_description
1 polymer ?
#
loop_
_entity_poly.entity_id
_entity_poly.type
_entity_poly.pdbx_seq_one_letter_code
_entity_poly.pdbx_strand_id
1 'polypeptide(L)'
;GEVLLAPTRIYVAEAAALQARCKVKGHVHVTGGGFFDNIPRVLPAGLGCAIQTESWTRPPIFDWLQDKGGVTREEMYRTFNMGMGFLAVLGPDDVAAAQELGWTAIGTINETGSVTLC
;
A
#
# COMPACT_ATOMS: atom_id res chain seq x y z
N GLY A 1 15.79 9.52 -16.91
CA GLY A 1 16.65 9.49 -15.72
C GLY A 1 15.95 10.07 -14.51
N GLU A 2 15.50 11.32 -14.61
CA GLU A 2 14.93 12.10 -13.50
C GLU A 2 13.82 11.39 -12.72
N VAL A 3 12.88 10.72 -13.38
CA VAL A 3 11.78 9.98 -12.73
C VAL A 3 12.30 8.91 -11.76
N LEU A 4 13.42 8.24 -12.09
CA LEU A 4 14.02 7.20 -11.25
C LEU A 4 14.86 7.78 -10.09
N LEU A 5 15.23 9.05 -10.18
CA LEU A 5 16.01 9.76 -9.18
C LEU A 5 15.12 10.64 -8.28
N ALA A 6 13.81 10.62 -8.49
CA ALA A 6 12.86 11.32 -7.64
C ALA A 6 13.09 10.88 -6.17
N PRO A 7 13.29 11.82 -5.23
CA PRO A 7 13.51 11.49 -3.84
C PRO A 7 12.34 10.70 -3.25
N THR A 8 12.64 9.80 -2.31
CA THR A 8 11.59 9.10 -1.55
C THR A 8 10.75 10.10 -0.76
N ARG A 9 9.43 9.90 -0.74
CA ARG A 9 8.51 10.73 0.05
C ARG A 9 8.64 10.35 1.52
N ILE A 10 8.60 11.36 2.39
CA ILE A 10 8.57 11.20 3.85
C ILE A 10 7.15 11.42 4.34
N TYR A 11 6.60 10.47 5.11
CA TYR A 11 5.17 10.40 5.48
C TYR A 11 4.87 10.79 6.93
N VAL A 12 5.80 11.45 7.63
CA VAL A 12 5.69 11.72 9.07
C VAL A 12 4.50 12.61 9.41
N ALA A 13 4.22 13.62 8.58
CA ALA A 13 3.12 14.57 8.81
C ALA A 13 1.75 13.88 8.62
N GLU A 14 1.62 13.08 7.56
CA GLU A 14 0.41 12.34 7.23
C GLU A 14 0.12 11.26 8.26
N ALA A 15 1.15 10.54 8.72
CA ALA A 15 1.03 9.55 9.79
C ALA A 15 0.61 10.20 11.12
N ALA A 16 1.22 11.33 11.48
CA ALA A 16 0.86 12.06 12.70
C ALA A 16 -0.60 12.58 12.66
N ALA A 17 -1.01 13.16 11.52
CA ALA A 17 -2.38 13.63 11.33
C ALA A 17 -3.41 12.49 11.42
N LEU A 18 -3.10 11.33 10.83
CA LEU A 18 -3.98 10.16 10.90
C LEU A 18 -4.10 9.64 12.34
N GLN A 19 -2.98 9.51 13.06
CA GLN A 19 -2.97 9.02 14.45
C GLN A 19 -3.70 9.96 15.42
N ALA A 20 -3.73 11.26 15.15
CA ALA A 20 -4.46 12.22 15.96
C ALA A 20 -5.98 12.09 15.82
N ARG A 21 -6.48 11.50 14.72
CA ARG A 21 -7.91 11.47 14.38
C ARG A 21 -8.52 10.07 14.35
N CYS A 22 -7.71 9.05 14.09
CA CYS A 22 -8.16 7.68 13.86
C CYS A 22 -7.46 6.69 14.80
N LYS A 23 -8.13 5.59 15.14
CA LYS A 23 -7.48 4.48 15.84
C LYS A 23 -6.69 3.61 14.85
N VAL A 24 -5.45 4.00 14.60
CA VAL A 24 -4.56 3.24 13.71
C VAL A 24 -4.13 1.93 14.36
N LYS A 25 -4.40 0.80 13.70
CA LYS A 25 -4.04 -0.55 14.16
C LYS A 25 -2.65 -0.99 13.69
N GLY A 26 -2.16 -0.37 12.61
CA GLY A 26 -0.87 -0.69 12.03
C GLY A 26 -0.50 0.27 10.90
N HIS A 27 0.80 0.45 10.70
CA HIS A 27 1.35 1.15 9.53
C HIS A 27 2.22 0.20 8.73
N VAL A 28 2.22 0.39 7.41
CA VAL A 28 3.08 -0.38 6.50
C VAL A 28 3.82 0.61 5.63
N HIS A 29 5.15 0.60 5.71
CA HIS A 29 6.01 1.29 4.74
C HIS A 29 6.36 0.29 3.64
N VAL A 30 5.97 0.58 2.41
CA VAL A 30 6.17 -0.32 1.27
C VAL A 30 7.52 -0.02 0.61
N THR A 31 8.46 -0.93 0.85
CA THR A 31 9.85 -0.86 0.41
C THR A 31 10.21 -2.09 -0.43
N GLY A 32 11.44 -2.61 -0.30
CA GLY A 32 11.82 -3.87 -0.94
C GLY A 32 10.92 -5.01 -0.48
N GLY A 33 10.54 -5.90 -1.40
CA GLY A 33 9.59 -6.98 -1.16
C GLY A 33 8.11 -6.58 -1.35
N GLY A 34 7.84 -5.30 -1.60
CA GLY A 34 6.54 -4.81 -2.04
C GLY A 34 5.40 -5.22 -1.11
N PHE A 35 4.24 -5.53 -1.68
CA PHE A 35 3.01 -5.74 -0.92
C PHE A 35 3.05 -7.07 -0.18
N PHE A 36 3.52 -8.11 -0.85
CA PHE A 36 3.53 -9.48 -0.35
C PHE A 36 4.47 -9.70 0.84
N ASP A 37 5.55 -8.92 0.95
CA ASP A 37 6.46 -8.99 2.09
C ASP A 37 6.11 -7.96 3.17
N ASN A 38 5.71 -6.75 2.80
CA ASN A 38 5.63 -5.65 3.76
C ASN A 38 4.29 -5.66 4.53
N ILE A 39 3.16 -5.97 3.88
CA ILE A 39 1.84 -5.96 4.52
C ILE A 39 1.71 -7.04 5.61
N PRO A 40 2.11 -8.31 5.41
CA PRO A 40 1.94 -9.34 6.44
C PRO A 40 2.66 -9.06 7.75
N ARG A 41 3.71 -8.22 7.75
CA ARG A 41 4.51 -7.90 8.95
C ARG A 41 3.70 -7.23 10.06
N VAL A 42 2.59 -6.58 9.72
CA VAL A 42 1.71 -5.92 10.69
C VAL A 42 0.43 -6.71 11.00
N LEU A 43 0.15 -7.75 10.20
CA LEU A 43 -1.06 -8.55 10.37
C LEU A 43 -0.81 -9.68 11.38
N PRO A 44 -1.71 -9.86 12.37
CA PRO A 44 -1.72 -11.06 13.20
C PRO A 44 -1.73 -12.35 12.39
N ALA A 45 -1.19 -13.42 12.97
CA ALA A 45 -1.21 -14.75 12.35
C ALA A 45 -2.64 -15.18 11.99
N GLY A 46 -2.80 -15.73 10.79
CA GLY A 46 -4.11 -16.14 10.23
C GLY A 46 -4.85 -15.02 9.48
N LEU A 47 -4.43 -13.76 9.59
CA LEU A 47 -5.04 -12.67 8.83
C LEU A 47 -4.30 -12.42 7.51
N GLY A 48 -5.08 -12.05 6.50
CA GLY A 48 -4.65 -11.64 5.18
C GLY A 48 -5.31 -10.33 4.75
N CYS A 49 -5.17 -9.97 3.49
CA CYS A 49 -5.89 -8.83 2.93
C CYS A 49 -6.17 -8.99 1.44
N ALA A 50 -7.28 -8.41 0.97
CA ALA A 50 -7.58 -8.24 -0.44
C ALA A 50 -7.34 -6.79 -0.84
N ILE A 51 -6.43 -6.56 -1.79
CA ILE A 51 -6.05 -5.24 -2.29
C ILE A 51 -6.73 -4.99 -3.62
N GLN A 52 -7.50 -3.92 -3.72
CA GLN A 52 -8.18 -3.46 -4.93
C GLN A 52 -7.22 -2.60 -5.74
N THR A 53 -6.51 -3.19 -6.69
CA THR A 53 -5.42 -2.51 -7.41
C THR A 53 -5.86 -1.35 -8.31
N GLU A 54 -7.16 -1.28 -8.63
CA GLU A 54 -7.77 -0.19 -9.40
C GLU A 54 -8.18 1.01 -8.52
N SER A 55 -7.98 0.93 -7.19
CA SER A 55 -8.35 2.00 -6.26
C SER A 55 -7.40 3.21 -6.27
N TRP A 56 -6.25 3.12 -6.97
CA TRP A 56 -5.34 4.24 -7.18
C TRP A 56 -4.77 4.25 -8.60
N THR A 57 -4.29 5.41 -9.02
CA THR A 57 -3.56 5.53 -10.29
C THR A 57 -2.09 5.18 -10.08
N ARG A 58 -1.65 4.09 -10.69
CA ARG A 58 -0.25 3.69 -10.70
C ARG A 58 0.62 4.67 -11.51
N PRO A 59 1.81 5.06 -11.02
CA PRO A 59 2.75 5.88 -11.79
C PRO A 59 3.16 5.23 -13.13
N PRO A 60 3.16 5.97 -14.27
CA PRO A 60 3.41 5.41 -15.60
C PRO A 60 4.76 4.70 -15.79
N ILE A 61 5.75 5.01 -14.94
CA ILE A 61 7.06 4.34 -14.98
C ILE A 61 6.93 2.84 -14.72
N PHE A 62 5.97 2.40 -13.90
CA PHE A 62 5.77 0.98 -13.63
C PHE A 62 5.16 0.26 -14.83
N ASP A 63 4.29 0.91 -15.61
CA ASP A 63 3.75 0.33 -16.85
C ASP A 63 4.89 0.13 -17.86
N TRP A 64 5.76 1.13 -17.98
CA TRP A 64 6.93 1.06 -18.84
C TRP A 64 7.91 -0.04 -18.40
N LEU A 65 8.19 -0.15 -17.10
CA LEU A 65 9.05 -1.21 -16.55
C LEU A 65 8.44 -2.60 -16.79
N GLN A 66 7.13 -2.74 -16.62
CA GLN A 66 6.43 -4.00 -16.84
C GLN A 66 6.51 -4.44 -18.30
N ASP A 67 6.19 -3.54 -19.24
CA ASP A 67 6.26 -3.79 -20.69
C ASP A 67 7.69 -4.12 -21.14
N LYS A 68 8.67 -3.28 -20.77
CA LYS A 68 10.05 -3.45 -21.23
C LYS A 68 10.78 -4.61 -20.56
N GLY A 69 10.45 -4.92 -19.31
CA GLY A 69 11.06 -6.03 -18.59
C GLY A 69 10.36 -7.38 -18.82
N GLY A 70 9.18 -7.42 -19.45
CA GLY A 70 8.40 -8.65 -19.56
C GLY A 70 7.98 -9.21 -18.21
N VAL A 71 7.74 -8.34 -17.22
CA VAL A 71 7.51 -8.73 -15.82
C VAL A 71 6.03 -9.00 -15.59
N THR A 72 5.73 -10.07 -14.85
CA THR A 72 4.33 -10.41 -14.52
C THR A 72 3.76 -9.40 -13.53
N ARG A 73 2.43 -9.25 -13.51
CA ARG A 73 1.75 -8.37 -12.53
C ARG A 73 2.13 -8.73 -11.09
N GLU A 74 2.17 -10.01 -10.75
CA GLU A 74 2.51 -10.45 -9.40
C GLU A 74 3.95 -10.06 -9.01
N GLU A 75 4.90 -10.25 -9.93
CA GLU A 75 6.30 -9.90 -9.67
C GLU A 75 6.48 -8.38 -9.54
N MET A 76 5.70 -7.58 -10.28
CA MET A 76 5.68 -6.13 -10.12
C MET A 76 5.29 -5.71 -8.69
N TYR A 77 4.24 -6.32 -8.12
CA TYR A 77 3.81 -6.04 -6.73
C TYR A 77 4.69 -6.69 -5.66
N ARG A 78 5.48 -7.71 -6.01
CA ARG A 78 6.51 -8.31 -5.14
C ARG A 78 7.78 -7.47 -5.06
N THR A 79 8.12 -6.77 -6.14
CA THR A 79 9.37 -6.01 -6.20
C THR A 79 9.16 -4.52 -5.91
N PHE A 80 8.09 -3.92 -6.43
CA PHE A 80 7.87 -2.48 -6.37
C PHE A 80 6.70 -2.09 -5.45
N ASN A 81 6.70 -0.82 -5.04
CA ASN A 81 5.59 -0.22 -4.29
C ASN A 81 4.36 0.11 -5.17
N MET A 82 4.48 0.03 -6.49
CA MET A 82 3.38 0.24 -7.44
C MET A 82 2.62 1.58 -7.27
N GLY A 83 3.29 2.60 -6.71
CA GLY A 83 2.71 3.92 -6.40
C GLY A 83 2.26 4.11 -4.95
N MET A 84 2.23 3.05 -4.15
CA MET A 84 1.81 3.08 -2.76
C MET A 84 3.00 2.92 -1.82
N GLY A 85 3.59 4.04 -1.38
CA GLY A 85 4.74 3.98 -0.47
C GLY A 85 4.37 3.76 1.01
N PHE A 86 3.17 4.15 1.43
CA PHE A 86 2.79 4.09 2.84
C PHE A 86 1.30 3.76 3.00
N LEU A 87 0.99 2.82 3.88
CA LEU A 87 -0.36 2.31 4.14
C LEU A 87 -0.66 2.32 5.65
N ALA A 88 -1.94 2.34 5.99
CA ALA A 88 -2.42 2.21 7.35
C ALA A 88 -3.55 1.17 7.42
N VAL A 89 -3.61 0.43 8.54
CA VAL A 89 -4.68 -0.51 8.85
C VAL A 89 -5.60 0.12 9.89
N LEU A 90 -6.88 0.26 9.56
CA LEU A 90 -7.89 0.95 10.37
C LEU A 90 -9.06 0.03 10.72
N GLY A 91 -9.88 0.45 11.69
CA GLY A 91 -11.24 -0.07 11.82
C GLY A 91 -12.18 0.53 10.77
N PRO A 92 -13.31 -0.12 10.44
CA PRO A 92 -14.29 0.42 9.50
C PRO A 92 -14.82 1.80 9.93
N ASP A 93 -14.96 2.02 11.24
CA ASP A 93 -15.47 3.28 11.81
C ASP A 93 -14.52 4.48 11.59
N ASP A 94 -13.24 4.23 11.37
CA ASP A 94 -12.23 5.27 11.16
C ASP A 94 -12.05 5.64 9.66
N VAL A 95 -12.62 4.86 8.73
CA VAL A 95 -12.37 5.01 7.28
C VAL A 95 -12.83 6.39 6.79
N ALA A 96 -14.02 6.84 7.18
CA ALA A 96 -14.55 8.14 6.77
C ALA A 96 -13.66 9.29 7.24
N ALA A 97 -13.19 9.24 8.50
CA ALA A 97 -12.29 10.25 9.04
C ALA A 97 -10.93 10.27 8.34
N ALA A 98 -10.41 9.11 7.96
CA ALA A 98 -9.16 9.01 7.19
C ALA A 98 -9.32 9.60 5.77
N GLN A 99 -10.46 9.37 5.12
CA GLN A 99 -10.76 9.91 3.79
C GLN A 99 -10.81 11.44 3.78
N GLU A 100 -11.35 12.06 4.83
CA GLU A 100 -11.31 13.52 5.00
C GLU A 100 -9.88 14.07 5.12
N LEU A 101 -8.93 13.26 5.61
CA LEU A 101 -7.50 13.60 5.66
C LEU A 101 -6.77 13.32 4.33
N GLY A 102 -7.48 12.89 3.29
CA GLY A 102 -6.93 12.60 1.97
C GLY A 102 -6.41 11.18 1.78
N TRP A 103 -6.75 10.24 2.67
CA TRP A 103 -6.42 8.82 2.51
C TRP A 103 -7.43 8.11 1.59
N THR A 104 -6.96 7.12 0.84
CA THR A 104 -7.81 6.29 -0.02
C THR A 104 -7.90 4.88 0.56
N ALA A 105 -9.12 4.33 0.63
CA ALA A 105 -9.32 2.93 0.98
C ALA A 105 -8.93 2.05 -0.21
N ILE A 106 -7.98 1.12 0.00
CA ILE A 106 -7.41 0.30 -1.07
C ILE A 106 -7.68 -1.20 -0.94
N GLY A 107 -8.42 -1.61 0.09
CA GLY A 107 -8.62 -3.03 0.36
C GLY A 107 -9.22 -3.31 1.74
N THR A 108 -9.35 -4.60 2.04
CA THR A 108 -9.94 -5.10 3.29
C THR A 108 -9.08 -6.22 3.89
N ILE A 109 -9.08 -6.30 5.22
CA ILE A 109 -8.46 -7.41 5.96
C ILE A 109 -9.42 -8.60 5.94
N ASN A 110 -8.88 -9.81 5.82
CA ASN A 110 -9.62 -11.07 5.77
C ASN A 110 -8.89 -12.18 6.54
N GLU A 111 -9.42 -13.40 6.52
CA GLU A 111 -8.88 -14.57 7.23
C GLU A 111 -8.14 -15.55 6.31
N THR A 112 -7.69 -15.10 5.12
CA THR A 112 -7.03 -16.00 4.15
C THR A 112 -5.58 -16.32 4.50
N GLY A 113 -4.99 -15.60 5.46
CA GLY A 113 -3.57 -15.67 5.78
C GLY A 113 -2.64 -15.20 4.64
N SER A 114 -3.18 -14.53 3.62
CA SER A 114 -2.44 -14.15 2.41
C SER A 114 -2.84 -12.78 1.89
N VAL A 115 -1.94 -12.15 1.14
CA VAL A 115 -2.23 -10.93 0.39
C VAL A 115 -2.74 -11.32 -1.00
N THR A 116 -3.93 -10.88 -1.37
CA THR A 116 -4.51 -11.09 -2.70
C THR A 116 -4.68 -9.76 -3.44
N LEU A 117 -4.43 -9.78 -4.75
CA LEU A 117 -4.54 -8.60 -5.62
C LEU A 117 -5.80 -8.72 -6.49
N CYS A 118 -6.83 -7.99 -6.12
CA CYS A 118 -8.08 -7.84 -6.86
C CYS A 118 -7.96 -6.74 -7.92
#